data_AF-A0A0K9PY96-F1
#
_entry.id   AF-A0A0K9PY96-F1
#
_cell.length_a   1.000
_cell.length_b   1.000
_cell.length_c   1.000
_cell.angle_alpha   90.00
_cell.angle_beta   90.00
_cell.angle_gamma   90.00
#
_symmetry.space_group_name_H-M   'P 1'
#
loop_
_entity.id
_entity.type
_entity.pdbx_description
1 polymer ?
#
loop_
_entity_poly.entity_id
_entity_poly.type
_entity_poly.pdbx_seq_one_letter_code
_entity_poly.pdbx_strand_id
1 'polypeptide(L)' 'MLQSYLGAECFQKALACYIKRFACSNARTEDLWQVLEEESGEPVKMIMTSWTKQMGYPVIDVKFTGHDLQFEQVLH' A
#
# COMPACT_ATOMS: atom_id res chain seq x y z
N MET A 1 -2.70 -6.27 3.40
CA MET A 1 -2.49 -5.83 2.02
C MET A 1 -1.08 -5.26 1.85
N LEU A 2 -0.75 -4.10 2.44
CA LEU A 2 0.58 -3.48 2.23
C LEU A 2 1.77 -4.34 2.69
N GLN A 3 1.67 -4.96 3.87
CA GLN A 3 2.72 -5.88 4.36
C GLN A 3 2.93 -7.07 3.41
N SER A 4 1.87 -7.56 2.76
CA SER A 4 1.96 -8.66 1.79
C SER A 4 2.55 -8.20 0.46
N TYR A 5 2.33 -6.93 0.10
CA TYR A 5 2.87 -6.30 -1.10
C TYR A 5 4.37 -6.01 -0.97
N LEU A 6 4.77 -5.33 0.12
CA LEU A 6 6.17 -4.97 0.39
C LEU A 6 7.01 -6.13 0.96
N GLY A 7 6.35 -7.18 1.44
CA GLY A 7 6.99 -8.24 2.24
C GLY A 7 7.09 -7.88 3.72
N ALA A 8 7.00 -8.90 4.57
CA ALA A 8 6.95 -8.73 6.01
C ALA A 8 8.22 -8.09 6.60
N GLU A 9 9.40 -8.48 6.11
CA GLU A 9 10.69 -7.96 6.59
C GLU A 9 10.88 -6.48 6.27
N CYS A 10 10.62 -6.10 5.01
CA CYS A 10 10.71 -4.71 4.58
C CYS A 10 9.72 -3.82 5.34
N PHE A 11 8.46 -4.28 5.48
CA PHE A 11 7.43 -3.56 6.21
C PHE A 11 7.80 -3.35 7.69
N GLN A 12 8.29 -4.40 8.37
CA GLN A 12 8.71 -4.29 9.77
C GLN A 12 9.91 -3.36 9.95
N LYS A 13 10.91 -3.44 9.07
CA LYS A 13 12.08 -2.55 9.08
C LYS A 13 11.68 -1.10 8.87
N ALA A 14 10.83 -0.83 7.88
CA ALA A 14 10.32 0.50 7.61
C ALA A 14 9.50 1.08 8.78
N LEU A 15 8.65 0.25 9.40
CA LEU A 15 7.89 0.66 10.58
C LEU A 15 8.80 0.95 11.78
N ALA A 16 9.84 0.15 11.99
CA ALA A 16 10.84 0.41 13.03
C ALA A 16 11.61 1.71 12.77
N CYS A 17 12.01 1.98 11.52
CA CYS A 17 12.60 3.24 11.09
C CYS A 17 11.66 4.43 11.35
N TYR A 18 10.39 4.30 10.97
CA TYR A 18 9.37 5.33 11.18
C TYR A 18 9.20 5.64 12.68
N ILE A 19 8.96 4.62 13.52
CA ILE A 19 8.82 4.81 14.97
C ILE A 19 10.07 5.48 15.54
N LYS A 20 11.28 5.03 15.16
CA LYS A 20 12.53 5.64 15.64
C LYS A 20 12.69 7.10 15.22
N ARG A 21 12.26 7.45 13.99
CA ARG A 21 12.35 8.81 13.43
C ARG A 21 11.36 9.77 14.09
N PHE A 22 10.19 9.27 14.51
CA PHE A 22 9.09 10.08 15.06
C PHE A 22 8.79 9.82 16.54
N ALA A 23 9.60 9.03 17.25
CA ALA A 23 9.38 8.58 18.64
C ALA A 23 9.12 9.72 19.65
N CYS A 24 9.53 10.94 19.34
CA CYS A 24 9.35 12.12 20.19
C CYS A 24 8.78 13.33 19.42
N SER A 25 8.10 13.10 18.29
CA SER A 25 7.59 14.17 17.41
C SER A 25 6.19 13.86 16.90
N ASN A 26 5.56 14.85 16.28
CA ASN A 26 4.32 14.65 15.55
C ASN A 26 4.63 14.04 14.18
N ALA A 27 3.78 13.12 13.74
CA ALA A 27 3.87 12.53 12.42
C ALA A 27 2.51 12.57 11.74
N ARG A 28 2.49 12.72 10.42
CA ARG A 28 1.30 12.62 9.58
C ARG A 28 1.31 11.28 8.86
N THR A 29 0.14 10.86 8.39
CA THR A 29 0.00 9.64 7.58
C THR A 29 0.89 9.68 6.32
N GLU A 30 1.15 10.87 5.79
CA GLU A 30 2.06 11.11 4.66
C GLU A 30 3.51 10.75 4.97
N ASP A 31 3.97 11.01 6.21
CA ASP A 31 5.32 10.68 6.66
C ASP A 31 5.52 9.17 6.75
N LEU A 32 4.48 8.43 7.15
CA LEU A 32 4.51 6.97 7.18
C LEU A 32 4.69 6.38 5.77
N TRP A 33 3.94 6.88 4.79
CA TRP A 33 4.05 6.41 3.40
C TRP A 33 5.42 6.74 2.79
N GLN A 34 5.98 7.91 3.13
CA GLN A 34 7.30 8.31 2.67
C GLN A 34 8.39 7.38 3.22
N VAL A 35 8.37 7.06 4.52
CA VAL A 35 9.36 6.13 5.10
C VAL A 35 9.24 4.72 4.52
N LEU A 36 8.01 4.27 4.25
CA LEU A 36 7.76 2.98 3.61
C LEU A 36 8.28 2.94 2.17
N GLU A 37 8.06 4.01 1.40
CA GLU A 37 8.56 4.16 0.03
C GLU A 37 10.10 4.28 -0.03
N GLU A 38 10.72 5.00 0.92
CA GLU A 38 12.18 5.11 1.06
C GLU A 38 12.85 3.75 1.33
N GLU A 39 12.22 2.89 2.15
CA GLU A 39 12.78 1.60 2.55
C GLU A 39 12.45 0.46 1.59
N SER A 40 11.32 0.52 0.88
CA SER A 40 10.92 -0.52 -0.09
C SER A 40 11.35 -0.22 -1.52
N GLY A 41 11.56 1.05 -1.87
CA GLY A 41 11.78 1.49 -3.25
C GLY A 41 10.52 1.40 -4.13
N GLU A 42 9.36 1.09 -3.55
CA GLU A 42 8.08 0.98 -4.24
C GLU A 42 7.21 2.23 -4.01
N PRO A 43 6.33 2.59 -4.98
CA PRO A 43 5.49 3.79 -4.89
C PRO A 43 4.31 3.63 -3.91
N VAL A 44 4.61 3.38 -2.63
CA VAL A 44 3.64 3.13 -1.54
C VAL A 44 2.68 4.29 -1.38
N LYS A 45 3.16 5.54 -1.51
CA LYS A 45 2.32 6.74 -1.40
C LYS A 45 1.23 6.78 -2.45
N MET A 46 1.52 6.37 -3.69
CA MET A 46 0.53 6.37 -4.78
C MET A 46 -0.56 5.32 -4.52
N ILE A 47 -0.15 4.10 -4.16
CA ILE A 47 -1.06 3.00 -3.83
C ILE A 47 -1.97 3.43 -2.67
N MET A 48 -1.37 3.88 -1.57
CA MET A 48 -2.13 4.24 -0.37
C MET A 48 -3.00 5.48 -0.55
N THR A 49 -2.63 6.41 -1.44
CA THR A 49 -3.50 7.55 -1.77
C THR A 49 -4.80 7.09 -2.42
N SER A 50 -4.76 6.13 -3.34
CA SER A 50 -5.96 5.55 -3.95
C SER A 50 -6.81 4.81 -2.90
N TRP A 51 -6.20 3.99 -2.04
CA TRP A 51 -6.90 3.28 -0.97
C TRP A 51 -7.48 4.16 0.15
N THR A 52 -6.85 5.30 0.46
CA THR A 52 -7.26 6.16 1.59
C THR A 52 -8.18 7.31 1.19
N LYS A 53 -8.13 7.77 -0.07
CA LYS A 53 -8.94 8.90 -0.55
C LYS A 53 -10.19 8.50 -1.32
N GLN A 54 -10.25 7.28 -1.85
CA GLN A 54 -11.44 6.80 -2.54
C GLN A 54 -12.36 6.11 -1.53
N MET A 55 -13.63 6.54 -1.51
CA MET A 55 -14.68 5.84 -0.76
C MET A 55 -15.00 4.51 -1.45
N GLY A 56 -15.21 3.46 -0.66
CA GLY A 56 -15.47 2.11 -1.16
C GLY A 56 -14.21 1.24 -1.21
N TYR A 57 -14.31 0.09 -1.88
CA TYR A 57 -13.19 -0.82 -2.11
C TYR A 57 -13.26 -1.37 -3.53
N PRO A 58 -12.11 -1.60 -4.19
CA PRO A 58 -12.10 -2.18 -5.52
C PRO A 58 -12.61 -3.62 -5.47
N VAL A 59 -13.56 -3.94 -6.35
CA VAL A 59 -13.99 -5.31 -6.63
C VAL A 59 -13.29 -5.74 -7.91
N ILE A 60 -12.68 -6.94 -7.89
CA ILE A 60 -12.03 -7.51 -9.05
C ILE A 60 -12.95 -8.57 -9.63
N ASP A 61 -13.55 -8.27 -10.79
CA ASP A 61 -14.31 -9.23 -11.57
C ASP A 61 -13.34 -10.05 -12.43
N VAL A 62 -13.48 -11.37 -12.35
CA VAL A 62 -12.66 -12.32 -13.11
C VAL A 62 -13.55 -13.02 -14.12
N LYS A 63 -13.28 -12.81 -15.41
CA LYS A 63 -13.96 -13.49 -16.51
C LYS A 63 -13.01 -14.53 -17.10
N PHE A 64 -13.47 -15.77 -17.17
CA PHE A 64 -12.74 -16.86 -17.81
C PHE A 64 -13.28 -17.06 -19.23
N THR A 65 -12.47 -16.71 -20.22
CA THR A 65 -12.85 -16.80 -21.64
C THR A 65 -11.92 -17.76 -22.35
N GLY A 66 -12.35 -19.02 -22.49
CA GLY A 66 -11.55 -20.07 -23.13
C GLY A 66 -10.36 -20.49 -22.27
N HIS A 67 -9.16 -20.03 -22.63
CA HIS A 67 -7.90 -20.26 -21.89
C HIS A 67 -7.35 -18.98 -21.25
N ASP A 68 -8.02 -17.84 -21.44
CA ASP A 68 -7.59 -16.54 -20.94
C ASP A 68 -8.38 -16.12 -19.69
N LEU A 69 -7.67 -15.52 -18.73
CA LEU A 69 -8.24 -14.87 -17.56
C LEU A 69 -8.24 -13.36 -17.78
N GLN A 70 -9.43 -12.77 -17.82
CA GLN A 70 -9.62 -11.33 -17.91
C GLN A 70 -10.00 -10.79 -16.53
N PHE A 71 -9.28 -9.77 -16.09
CA PHE A 71 -9.48 -9.10 -14.81
C PHE A 71 -9.99 -7.68 -15.06
N GLU A 72 -11.11 -7.32 -14.44
CA GLU A 72 -11.73 -6.00 -14.55
C GLU A 72 -11.92 -5.44 -13.13
N GLN A 73 -11.42 -4.22 -12.88
CA GLN A 73 -11.58 -3.56 -11.58
C GLN A 73 -12.79 -2.62 -11.63
N VAL A 74 -13.79 -2.88 -10.79
CA VAL A 74 -14.99 -2.06 -10.64
C VAL A 74 -14.95 -1.40 -9.25
N LEU A 75 -15.19 -0.09 -9.19
CA LEU A 75 -15.35 0.66 -7.93
C LEU A 75 -16.82 0.60 -7.51
N HIS A 76 -17.08 0.19 -6.26
CA HIS A 76 -18.41 0.11 -5.69
C HIS A 76 -18.57 0.99 -4.44
#